data_AF-A0A4U6TKC9-F1
#
_entry.id   AF-A0A4U6TKC9-F1
#
_cell.length_a   1.000
_cell.length_b   1.000
_cell.length_c   1.000
_cell.angle_alpha   90.00
_cell.angle_beta   90.00
_cell.angle_gamma   90.00
#
_symmetry.space_group_name_H-M   'P 1'
#
loop_
_entity.id
_entity.type
_entity.pdbx_description
1 polymer ?
#
loop_
_entity_poly.entity_id
_entity_poly.type
_entity_poly.pdbx_seq_one_letter_code
_entity_poly.pdbx_strand_id
1 'polypeptide(L)'
;MATDGQVIPSAMQLSTFTKVTSIPKEESYKDFPVAVRVKAPEMTFHEHALVDIVAVIDVSGTMGWNYVNGSAVPNHRLELVKEAMKKVIENLGGAQNRLAVVPFSDKVIEAGVTPLTEMTKEGQQRVQKTVDGLKPGGGTAFRAPLQKAAQILDDRKAVEDRLAFIIFLSDGKDTYGFSKEDIPRAYQIHTFGISEDHSAEALQNMATVTSGSYTTITNNDLDKITEKMDQLSDKLSSIVAVDMSIYLKSLNPGVSLLRIESCMHGR
;
A
#
# COMPACT_ATOMS: atom_id res chain seq x y z
N MET A 1 39.80 -3.96 25.33
CA MET A 1 38.38 -4.19 25.04
C MET A 1 38.18 -3.81 23.58
N ALA A 2 38.16 -4.82 22.70
CA ALA A 2 37.88 -4.60 21.28
C ALA A 2 36.35 -4.57 21.13
N THR A 3 35.82 -3.43 20.70
CA THR A 3 34.44 -3.34 20.23
C THR A 3 34.37 -4.06 18.90
N ASP A 4 33.70 -5.21 18.91
CA ASP A 4 33.41 -6.01 17.72
C ASP A 4 32.59 -5.14 16.77
N GLY A 5 33.23 -4.65 15.71
CA GLY A 5 32.58 -3.88 14.67
C GLY A 5 31.68 -4.81 13.88
N GLN A 6 30.43 -4.94 14.32
CA GLN A 6 29.42 -5.72 13.62
C GLN A 6 29.24 -5.12 12.23
N VAL A 7 29.82 -5.78 11.23
CA VAL A 7 29.66 -5.42 9.81
C VAL A 7 28.18 -5.59 9.49
N ILE A 8 27.49 -4.47 9.34
CA ILE A 8 26.10 -4.45 8.89
C ILE A 8 26.13 -4.99 7.44
N PRO A 9 25.44 -6.10 7.15
CA PRO A 9 25.40 -6.63 5.79
C PRO A 9 24.75 -5.62 4.86
N SER A 10 25.46 -5.16 3.82
CA SER A 10 24.95 -4.27 2.78
C SER A 10 24.23 -5.00 1.63
N ALA A 11 24.08 -6.32 1.74
CA ALA A 11 23.48 -7.17 0.71
C ALA A 11 22.33 -8.01 1.27
N MET A 12 21.37 -8.34 0.41
CA MET A 12 20.29 -9.28 0.69
C MET A 12 20.83 -10.62 1.18
N GLN A 13 20.28 -11.14 2.26
CA GLN A 13 20.64 -12.46 2.79
C GLN A 13 19.61 -13.49 2.37
N LEU A 14 20.07 -14.57 1.76
CA LEU A 14 19.26 -15.74 1.41
C LEU A 14 19.60 -16.89 2.38
N SER A 15 18.60 -17.55 2.93
CA SER A 15 18.77 -18.72 3.79
C SER A 15 17.72 -19.77 3.47
N THR A 16 18.07 -21.04 3.57
CA THR A 16 17.15 -22.16 3.33
C THR A 16 17.07 -23.04 4.55
N PHE A 17 15.85 -23.39 4.96
CA PHE A 17 15.58 -24.26 6.09
C PHE A 17 14.79 -25.47 5.61
N THR A 18 15.28 -26.65 5.94
CA THR A 18 14.63 -27.92 5.61
C THR A 18 14.13 -28.56 6.90
N LYS A 19 13.00 -29.27 6.83
CA LYS A 19 12.44 -29.98 8.00
C LYS A 19 13.42 -31.02 8.55
N VAL A 20 14.18 -31.67 7.66
CA VAL A 20 15.25 -32.61 7.98
C VAL A 20 16.49 -32.25 7.18
N THR A 21 17.67 -32.56 7.71
CA THR A 21 18.95 -32.24 7.06
C THR A 21 19.32 -33.23 5.95
N SER A 22 18.74 -34.43 5.97
CA SER A 22 18.94 -35.46 4.95
C SER A 22 17.77 -36.45 4.95
N ILE A 23 17.64 -37.19 3.86
CA ILE A 23 16.70 -38.32 3.73
C ILE A 23 17.54 -39.60 3.69
N PRO A 24 17.29 -40.58 4.59
CA PRO A 24 17.97 -41.88 4.55
C PRO A 24 17.75 -42.60 3.22
N LYS A 25 18.72 -43.41 2.79
CA LYS A 25 18.68 -44.08 1.49
C LYS A 25 17.47 -45.03 1.32
N GLU A 26 16.99 -45.62 2.41
CA GLU A 26 15.83 -46.52 2.38
C GLU A 26 14.47 -45.78 2.41
N GLU A 27 14.46 -44.48 2.64
CA GLU A 27 13.23 -43.67 2.72
C GLU A 27 13.01 -42.86 1.45
N SER A 28 11.73 -42.60 1.13
CA SER A 28 11.35 -41.67 0.06
C SER A 28 10.33 -40.68 0.59
N TYR A 29 10.53 -39.39 0.29
CA TYR A 29 9.61 -38.32 0.60
C TYR A 29 9.09 -37.74 -0.70
N LYS A 30 7.77 -37.83 -0.92
CA LYS A 30 7.12 -37.26 -2.11
C LYS A 30 7.06 -35.74 -2.05
N ASP A 31 6.83 -35.21 -0.85
CA ASP A 31 6.78 -33.78 -0.58
C ASP A 31 7.86 -33.42 0.43
N PHE A 32 8.75 -32.52 0.05
CA PHE A 32 9.83 -32.03 0.90
C PHE A 32 9.78 -30.50 0.99
N PRO A 33 9.15 -29.94 2.05
CA PRO A 33 9.04 -28.49 2.18
C PRO A 33 10.41 -27.88 2.50
N VAL A 34 10.80 -26.88 1.72
CA VAL A 34 11.98 -26.05 1.96
C VAL A 34 11.49 -24.62 2.19
N ALA A 35 11.77 -24.08 3.37
CA ALA A 35 11.50 -22.68 3.65
C ALA A 35 12.68 -21.85 3.18
N VAL A 36 12.43 -20.93 2.25
CA VAL A 36 13.42 -19.96 1.77
C VAL A 36 13.15 -18.64 2.49
N ARG A 37 14.13 -18.16 3.26
CA ARG A 37 14.09 -16.85 3.93
C ARG A 37 14.95 -15.88 3.15
N VAL A 38 14.35 -14.74 2.85
CA VAL A 38 15.02 -13.60 2.24
C VAL A 38 14.99 -12.48 3.27
N LYS A 39 16.16 -11.99 3.69
CA LYS A 39 16.28 -10.90 4.66
C LYS A 39 16.94 -9.71 3.98
N ALA A 40 16.23 -8.59 3.98
CA ALA A 40 16.75 -7.31 3.53
C ALA A 40 17.88 -6.80 4.46
N PRO A 41 18.88 -6.07 3.92
CA PRO A 41 19.88 -5.41 4.76
C PRO A 41 19.21 -4.43 5.74
N GLU A 42 19.92 -4.08 6.81
CA GLU A 42 19.41 -3.03 7.69
C GLU A 42 19.45 -1.69 6.97
N MET A 43 18.38 -0.91 7.13
CA MET A 43 18.26 0.40 6.48
C MET A 43 19.36 1.34 6.94
N THR A 44 20.18 1.79 5.99
CA THR A 44 20.91 3.05 6.14
C THR A 44 20.08 4.18 5.53
N PHE A 45 20.18 5.39 6.07
CA PHE A 45 19.36 6.55 5.67
C PHE A 45 19.51 6.93 4.18
N HIS A 46 20.52 6.39 3.50
CA HIS A 46 20.88 6.73 2.12
C HIS A 46 20.52 5.65 1.08
N GLU A 47 19.98 4.49 1.48
CA GLU A 47 19.79 3.34 0.58
C GLU A 47 18.32 2.89 0.43
N HIS A 48 17.35 3.63 0.96
CA HIS A 48 15.94 3.34 0.70
C HIS A 48 15.50 3.88 -0.66
N ALA A 49 14.64 3.12 -1.34
CA ALA A 49 13.99 3.55 -2.56
C ALA A 49 13.10 4.75 -2.26
N LEU A 50 13.22 5.79 -3.08
CA LEU A 50 12.38 6.97 -2.96
C LEU A 50 10.99 6.62 -3.45
N VAL A 51 9.95 7.09 -2.75
CA VAL A 51 8.56 6.80 -3.14
C VAL A 51 7.79 8.04 -3.54
N ASP A 52 6.94 7.86 -4.53
CA ASP A 52 5.89 8.79 -4.95
C ASP A 52 4.54 8.13 -4.70
N ILE A 53 3.75 8.72 -3.81
CA ILE A 53 2.46 8.20 -3.42
C ILE A 53 1.37 9.17 -3.86
N VAL A 54 0.29 8.62 -4.44
CA VAL A 54 -0.97 9.35 -4.60
C VAL A 54 -2.02 8.74 -3.68
N ALA A 55 -2.47 9.51 -2.70
CA ALA A 55 -3.58 9.14 -1.83
C ALA A 55 -4.91 9.61 -2.46
N VAL A 56 -5.72 8.65 -2.91
CA VAL A 56 -7.03 8.88 -3.48
C VAL A 56 -8.07 8.65 -2.39
N ILE A 57 -8.74 9.72 -1.96
CA ILE A 57 -9.54 9.74 -0.74
C ILE A 57 -11.01 9.98 -1.08
N ASP A 58 -11.85 8.99 -0.80
CA ASP A 58 -13.30 9.15 -0.86
C ASP A 58 -13.75 10.18 0.19
N VAL A 59 -14.46 11.19 -0.29
CA VAL A 59 -15.11 12.22 0.51
C VAL A 59 -16.61 12.28 0.20
N SER A 60 -17.20 11.16 -0.23
CA SER A 60 -18.63 11.02 -0.45
C SER A 60 -19.45 11.29 0.82
N GLY A 61 -20.77 11.44 0.68
CA GLY A 61 -21.64 11.66 1.84
C GLY A 61 -21.54 10.56 2.91
N THR A 62 -21.32 9.31 2.51
CA THR A 62 -21.23 8.18 3.45
C THR A 62 -20.04 8.29 4.41
N MET A 63 -18.98 9.00 4.00
CA MET A 63 -17.82 9.28 4.84
C MET A 63 -18.10 10.25 6.00
N GLY A 64 -19.25 10.95 5.98
CA GLY A 64 -19.69 11.83 7.06
C GLY A 64 -20.99 11.39 7.73
N TRP A 65 -21.83 10.59 7.05
CA TRP A 65 -23.15 10.22 7.52
C TRP A 65 -23.51 8.77 7.20
N ASN A 66 -24.15 8.08 8.15
CA ASN A 66 -24.88 6.84 7.93
C ASN A 66 -26.34 7.18 7.59
N TYR A 67 -26.91 6.53 6.57
CA TYR A 67 -28.31 6.74 6.19
C TYR A 67 -29.17 5.61 6.76
N VAL A 68 -29.78 5.86 7.93
CA VAL A 68 -30.64 4.88 8.62
C VAL A 68 -32.09 5.31 8.45
N ASN A 69 -32.92 4.46 7.86
CA ASN A 69 -34.35 4.74 7.60
C ASN A 69 -34.58 6.10 6.90
N GLY A 70 -33.71 6.45 5.95
CA GLY A 70 -33.77 7.71 5.20
C GLY A 70 -33.30 8.95 5.98
N SER A 71 -32.83 8.79 7.22
CA SER A 71 -32.28 9.87 8.05
C SER A 71 -30.76 9.80 8.10
N ALA A 72 -30.10 10.94 7.92
CA ALA A 72 -28.65 11.05 8.02
C ALA A 72 -28.23 11.17 9.48
N VAL A 73 -27.44 10.20 9.96
CA VAL A 73 -26.83 10.18 11.29
C VAL A 73 -25.33 10.42 11.12
N PRO A 74 -24.72 11.43 11.77
CA PRO A 74 -23.29 11.69 11.65
C PRO A 74 -22.44 10.47 12.03
N ASN A 75 -21.33 10.27 11.33
CA ASN A 75 -20.29 9.31 11.66
C ASN A 75 -18.91 10.01 11.68
N HIS A 76 -17.84 9.25 11.95
CA HIS A 76 -16.48 9.77 12.10
C HIS A 76 -15.49 9.21 11.07
N ARG A 77 -15.96 8.60 9.97
CA ARG A 77 -15.09 7.90 9.00
C ARG A 77 -14.07 8.85 8.37
N LEU A 78 -14.52 9.99 7.85
CA LEU A 78 -13.61 10.96 7.24
C LEU A 78 -12.60 11.54 8.24
N GLU A 79 -13.04 11.82 9.47
CA GLU A 79 -12.15 12.37 10.51
C GLU A 79 -11.06 11.36 10.88
N LEU A 80 -11.39 10.08 10.98
CA LEU A 80 -10.40 9.01 11.20
C LEU A 80 -9.44 8.88 10.01
N VAL A 81 -9.92 9.03 8.77
CA VAL A 81 -9.06 9.06 7.59
C VAL A 81 -8.11 10.27 7.61
N LYS A 82 -8.56 11.44 8.07
CA LYS A 82 -7.68 12.61 8.22
C LYS A 82 -6.57 12.37 9.25
N GLU A 83 -6.91 11.80 10.39
CA GLU A 83 -5.92 11.42 11.42
C GLU A 83 -4.94 10.35 10.92
N ALA A 84 -5.43 9.39 10.15
CA ALA A 84 -4.60 8.38 9.53
C ALA A 84 -3.67 8.97 8.45
N MET A 85 -4.17 9.90 7.65
CA MET A 85 -3.36 10.62 6.67
C MET A 85 -2.27 11.47 7.32
N LYS A 86 -2.50 12.01 8.52
CA LYS A 86 -1.44 12.66 9.29
C LYS A 86 -0.28 11.71 9.58
N LYS A 87 -0.55 10.45 9.93
CA LYS A 87 0.50 9.42 10.09
C LYS A 87 1.23 9.13 8.78
N VAL A 88 0.49 8.97 7.69
CA VAL A 88 1.10 8.81 6.36
C VAL A 88 2.04 9.99 6.02
N ILE A 89 1.59 11.22 6.25
CA ILE A 89 2.40 12.43 6.02
C ILE A 89 3.65 12.45 6.91
N GLU A 90 3.51 12.09 8.19
CA GLU A 90 4.61 12.00 9.16
C GLU A 90 5.66 10.96 8.72
N ASN A 91 5.22 9.74 8.35
CA ASN A 91 6.09 8.62 7.97
C ASN A 91 6.81 8.83 6.64
N LEU A 92 6.22 9.60 5.73
CA LEU A 92 6.86 10.02 4.49
C LEU A 92 7.81 11.21 4.68
N GLY A 93 7.94 11.74 5.90
CA GLY A 93 8.70 12.94 6.19
C GLY A 93 10.16 12.91 5.72
N GLY A 94 10.62 14.05 5.19
CA GLY A 94 11.92 14.21 4.57
C GLY A 94 11.79 14.71 3.12
N ALA A 95 12.88 15.26 2.56
CA ALA A 95 12.88 15.77 1.18
C ALA A 95 12.90 14.65 0.11
N GLN A 96 12.88 13.39 0.54
CA GLN A 96 13.14 12.24 -0.30
C GLN A 96 11.85 11.62 -0.88
N ASN A 97 10.75 11.59 -0.11
CA ASN A 97 9.47 11.04 -0.54
C ASN A 97 8.50 12.15 -0.96
N ARG A 98 7.57 11.81 -1.87
CA ARG A 98 6.55 12.75 -2.33
C ARG A 98 5.14 12.17 -2.17
N LEU A 99 4.20 13.04 -1.82
CA LEU A 99 2.79 12.70 -1.68
C LEU A 99 1.92 13.70 -2.48
N ALA A 100 0.95 13.16 -3.21
CA ALA A 100 -0.19 13.90 -3.73
C ALA A 100 -1.49 13.37 -3.11
N VAL A 101 -2.51 14.23 -3.02
CA VAL A 101 -3.84 13.89 -2.53
C VAL A 101 -4.85 14.17 -3.63
N VAL A 102 -5.75 13.21 -3.88
CA VAL A 102 -6.85 13.31 -4.84
C VAL A 102 -8.15 12.99 -4.10
N PRO A 103 -8.85 14.00 -3.55
CA PRO A 103 -10.15 13.79 -2.95
C PRO A 103 -11.22 13.61 -4.01
N PHE A 104 -12.20 12.73 -3.78
CA PHE A 104 -13.24 12.45 -4.76
C PHE A 104 -14.60 12.13 -4.14
N SER A 105 -15.65 12.36 -4.91
CA SER A 105 -17.03 11.93 -4.65
C SER A 105 -17.60 11.28 -5.93
N ASP A 106 -18.70 11.79 -6.47
CA ASP A 106 -19.16 11.57 -7.85
C ASP A 106 -18.16 12.08 -8.92
N LYS A 107 -17.15 12.86 -8.52
CA LYS A 107 -16.07 13.39 -9.36
C LYS A 107 -14.83 13.69 -8.52
N VAL A 108 -13.73 14.06 -9.17
CA VAL A 108 -12.55 14.62 -8.48
C VAL A 108 -12.90 16.00 -7.89
N ILE A 109 -12.54 16.22 -6.63
CA ILE A 109 -12.68 17.52 -5.96
C ILE A 109 -11.42 18.34 -6.24
N GLU A 110 -11.38 19.01 -7.39
CA GLU A 110 -10.19 19.74 -7.89
C GLU A 110 -9.59 20.72 -6.88
N ALA A 111 -10.44 21.38 -6.06
CA ALA A 111 -9.97 22.32 -5.03
C ALA A 111 -9.15 21.66 -3.90
N GLY A 112 -9.26 20.34 -3.73
CA GLY A 112 -8.50 19.57 -2.76
C GLY A 112 -7.39 18.71 -3.38
N VAL A 113 -7.18 18.78 -4.70
CA VAL A 113 -6.09 18.06 -5.36
C VAL A 113 -4.76 18.77 -5.07
N THR A 114 -3.78 18.02 -4.56
CA THR A 114 -2.42 18.55 -4.38
C THR A 114 -1.51 18.08 -5.51
N PRO A 115 -0.49 18.89 -5.92
CA PRO A 115 0.57 18.38 -6.75
C PRO A 115 1.41 17.37 -5.95
N LEU A 116 2.18 16.54 -6.67
CA LEU A 116 3.16 15.65 -6.06
C LEU A 116 4.21 16.50 -5.29
N THR A 117 4.09 16.50 -3.97
CA THR A 117 4.79 17.42 -3.07
C THR A 117 5.85 16.68 -2.27
N GLU A 118 7.08 17.18 -2.23
CA GLU A 118 8.13 16.68 -1.33
C GLU A 118 7.71 16.86 0.13
N MET A 119 7.87 15.80 0.94
CA MET A 119 7.44 15.77 2.33
C MET A 119 8.44 16.45 3.28
N THR A 120 9.00 17.59 2.85
CA THR A 120 9.69 18.54 3.75
C THR A 120 8.71 19.05 4.82
N LYS A 121 9.20 19.74 5.85
CA LYS A 121 8.31 20.30 6.88
C LYS A 121 7.23 21.22 6.31
N GLU A 122 7.58 22.02 5.31
CA GLU A 122 6.64 22.89 4.60
C GLU A 122 5.69 22.08 3.71
N GLY A 123 6.18 21.03 3.05
CA GLY A 123 5.35 20.13 2.24
C GLY A 123 4.33 19.37 3.07
N GLN A 124 4.75 18.81 4.21
CA GLN A 124 3.88 18.15 5.19
C GLN A 124 2.77 19.11 5.65
N GLN A 125 3.11 20.34 6.04
CA GLN A 125 2.14 21.35 6.47
C GLN A 125 1.12 21.69 5.36
N ARG A 126 1.58 21.84 4.10
CA ARG A 126 0.69 22.14 2.97
C ARG A 126 -0.29 21.01 2.68
N VAL A 127 0.19 19.77 2.65
CA VAL A 127 -0.67 18.60 2.38
C VAL A 127 -1.61 18.37 3.57
N GLN A 128 -1.12 18.46 4.81
CA GLN A 128 -1.96 18.33 6.01
C GLN A 128 -3.11 19.35 6.00
N LYS A 129 -2.84 20.62 5.71
CA LYS A 129 -3.88 21.65 5.60
C LYS A 129 -4.96 21.30 4.57
N THR A 130 -4.57 20.64 3.47
CA THR A 130 -5.52 20.19 2.44
C THR A 130 -6.38 19.04 2.95
N VAL A 131 -5.76 18.06 3.62
CA VAL A 131 -6.44 16.93 4.26
C VAL A 131 -7.42 17.39 5.34
N ASP A 132 -7.01 18.31 6.21
CA ASP A 132 -7.87 18.85 7.28
C ASP A 132 -9.13 19.54 6.71
N GLY A 133 -8.98 20.16 5.53
CA GLY A 133 -10.03 20.87 4.82
C GLY A 133 -11.03 19.99 4.07
N LEU A 134 -10.80 18.67 3.98
CA LEU A 134 -11.71 17.75 3.29
C LEU A 134 -13.09 17.70 3.96
N LYS A 135 -14.14 17.64 3.14
CA LYS A 135 -15.53 17.65 3.59
C LYS A 135 -16.33 16.57 2.87
N PRO A 136 -17.21 15.86 3.58
CA PRO A 136 -18.03 14.81 2.99
C PRO A 136 -19.16 15.41 2.13
N GLY A 137 -19.46 14.79 0.99
CA GLY A 137 -20.57 15.16 0.13
C GLY A 137 -20.53 14.48 -1.24
N GLY A 138 -21.68 14.43 -1.91
CA GLY A 138 -21.79 13.81 -3.23
C GLY A 138 -21.86 12.27 -3.21
N GLY A 139 -21.75 11.67 -4.39
CA GLY A 139 -21.76 10.21 -4.57
C GLY A 139 -20.36 9.60 -4.51
N THR A 140 -20.19 8.42 -5.13
CA THR A 140 -18.93 7.68 -5.12
C THR A 140 -18.64 7.13 -6.53
N ALA A 141 -17.63 7.69 -7.19
CA ALA A 141 -17.19 7.33 -8.55
C ALA A 141 -15.69 7.01 -8.58
N PHE A 142 -15.30 5.81 -9.01
CA PHE A 142 -13.91 5.34 -8.92
C PHE A 142 -13.07 5.63 -10.17
N ARG A 143 -13.68 5.66 -11.36
CA ARG A 143 -12.95 5.79 -12.64
C ARG A 143 -12.14 7.08 -12.73
N ALA A 144 -12.80 8.24 -12.63
CA ALA A 144 -12.15 9.54 -12.79
C ALA A 144 -11.01 9.80 -11.78
N PRO A 145 -11.16 9.53 -10.46
CA PRO A 145 -10.07 9.74 -9.52
C PRO A 145 -8.90 8.78 -9.70
N LEU A 146 -9.13 7.53 -10.11
CA LEU A 146 -8.04 6.61 -10.46
C LEU A 146 -7.26 7.09 -11.69
N GLN A 147 -7.96 7.55 -12.73
CA GLN A 147 -7.33 8.14 -13.91
C GLN A 147 -6.51 9.39 -13.54
N LYS A 148 -7.04 10.24 -12.65
CA LYS A 148 -6.31 11.42 -12.16
C LYS A 148 -5.06 11.03 -11.38
N ALA A 149 -5.13 10.00 -10.55
CA ALA A 149 -3.97 9.52 -9.79
C ALA A 149 -2.87 8.97 -10.70
N ALA A 150 -3.25 8.17 -11.71
CA ALA A 150 -2.33 7.69 -12.72
C ALA A 150 -1.68 8.85 -13.49
N GLN A 151 -2.47 9.83 -13.93
CA GLN A 151 -1.97 11.02 -14.62
C GLN A 151 -0.91 11.77 -13.78
N ILE A 152 -1.14 11.97 -12.49
CA ILE A 152 -0.17 12.64 -11.60
C ILE A 152 1.17 11.87 -11.56
N LEU A 153 1.12 10.54 -11.60
CA LEU A 153 2.32 9.69 -11.60
C LEU A 153 2.97 9.60 -12.99
N ASP A 154 2.20 9.66 -14.06
CA ASP A 154 2.69 9.68 -15.45
C ASP A 154 3.40 11.00 -15.77
N ASP A 155 2.92 12.13 -15.22
CA ASP A 155 3.48 13.47 -15.43
C ASP A 155 4.79 13.72 -14.66
N ARG A 156 5.34 12.71 -13.98
CA ARG A 156 6.60 12.82 -13.23
C ARG A 156 7.78 12.99 -14.18
N LYS A 157 8.53 14.09 -13.99
CA LYS A 157 9.74 14.39 -14.78
C LYS A 157 10.99 13.60 -14.39
N ALA A 158 11.02 13.04 -13.18
CA ALA A 158 12.15 12.26 -12.64
C ALA A 158 11.61 10.90 -12.18
N VAL A 159 11.83 9.88 -13.00
CA VAL A 159 11.28 8.53 -12.84
C VAL A 159 12.35 7.50 -12.47
N GLU A 160 13.62 7.77 -12.81
CA GLU A 160 14.74 6.90 -12.43
C GLU A 160 14.86 6.86 -10.90
N ASP A 161 14.87 5.65 -10.34
CA ASP A 161 15.03 5.32 -8.92
C ASP A 161 13.87 5.71 -7.98
N ARG A 162 12.66 5.98 -8.50
CA ARG A 162 11.47 6.29 -7.68
C ARG A 162 10.32 5.33 -7.89
N LEU A 163 9.99 4.57 -6.85
CA LEU A 163 8.79 3.74 -6.83
C LEU A 163 7.53 4.59 -6.78
N ALA A 164 6.45 4.08 -7.37
CA ALA A 164 5.18 4.78 -7.46
C ALA A 164 4.02 3.90 -7.00
N PHE A 165 3.21 4.44 -6.08
CA PHE A 165 2.10 3.73 -5.47
C PHE A 165 0.85 4.60 -5.45
N ILE A 166 -0.30 3.95 -5.52
CA ILE A 166 -1.60 4.58 -5.26
C ILE A 166 -2.16 3.97 -3.97
N ILE A 167 -2.57 4.82 -3.04
CA ILE A 167 -3.38 4.41 -1.88
C ILE A 167 -4.81 4.87 -2.15
N PHE A 168 -5.76 3.94 -2.24
CA PHE A 168 -7.16 4.25 -2.56
C PHE A 168 -8.06 3.91 -1.36
N LEU A 169 -8.80 4.88 -0.85
CA LEU A 169 -9.68 4.71 0.30
C LEU A 169 -11.12 5.00 -0.11
N SER A 170 -12.05 4.10 0.22
CA SER A 170 -13.48 4.32 0.00
C SER A 170 -14.33 3.58 1.03
N ASP A 171 -15.44 4.17 1.42
CA ASP A 171 -16.44 3.53 2.27
C ASP A 171 -17.71 3.06 1.55
N GLY A 172 -17.77 3.31 0.24
CA GLY A 172 -18.97 3.14 -0.56
C GLY A 172 -18.77 2.28 -1.80
N LYS A 173 -19.87 2.13 -2.54
CA LYS A 173 -19.85 1.45 -3.84
C LYS A 173 -19.69 2.46 -4.95
N ASP A 174 -18.90 2.11 -5.95
CA ASP A 174 -18.99 2.79 -7.23
C ASP A 174 -20.43 2.67 -7.76
N THR A 175 -21.01 3.81 -8.11
CA THR A 175 -22.37 3.90 -8.66
C THR A 175 -22.37 4.33 -10.14
N TYR A 176 -21.20 4.29 -10.80
CA TYR A 176 -20.95 4.88 -12.11
C TYR A 176 -20.31 3.90 -13.12
N GLY A 177 -20.36 2.60 -12.83
CA GLY A 177 -19.96 1.53 -13.76
C GLY A 177 -18.45 1.35 -13.86
N PHE A 178 -17.73 1.44 -12.75
CA PHE A 178 -16.33 1.07 -12.65
C PHE A 178 -16.10 -0.40 -13.03
N SER A 179 -15.02 -0.66 -13.78
CA SER A 179 -14.67 -1.97 -14.30
C SER A 179 -13.18 -2.27 -14.14
N LYS A 180 -12.76 -3.52 -14.37
CA LYS A 180 -11.34 -3.92 -14.27
C LYS A 180 -10.46 -3.26 -15.34
N GLU A 181 -11.06 -2.81 -16.43
CA GLU A 181 -10.41 -2.16 -17.54
C GLU A 181 -9.94 -0.74 -17.15
N ASP A 182 -10.61 -0.13 -16.17
CA ASP A 182 -10.29 1.22 -15.66
C ASP A 182 -9.08 1.24 -14.72
N ILE A 183 -8.56 0.08 -14.31
CA ILE A 183 -7.46 -0.03 -13.36
C ILE A 183 -6.13 0.33 -14.05
N PRO A 184 -5.39 1.36 -13.56
CA PRO A 184 -4.08 1.70 -14.10
C PRO A 184 -3.02 0.66 -13.67
N ARG A 185 -2.74 -0.30 -14.55
CA ARG A 185 -1.84 -1.44 -14.27
C ARG A 185 -0.37 -1.08 -14.10
N ALA A 186 0.03 0.14 -14.44
CA ALA A 186 1.41 0.62 -14.32
C ALA A 186 1.83 0.85 -12.85
N TYR A 187 0.88 0.99 -11.92
CA TYR A 187 1.15 1.34 -10.53
C TYR A 187 0.51 0.34 -9.58
N GLN A 188 1.22 -0.03 -8.51
CA GLN A 188 0.64 -0.85 -7.45
C GLN A 188 -0.40 -0.04 -6.69
N ILE A 189 -1.58 -0.62 -6.47
CA ILE A 189 -2.70 0.04 -5.79
C ILE A 189 -2.98 -0.68 -4.47
N HIS A 190 -2.80 0.05 -3.37
CA HIS A 190 -3.18 -0.40 -2.04
C HIS A 190 -4.54 0.18 -1.67
N THR A 191 -5.52 -0.66 -1.41
CA THR A 191 -6.91 -0.23 -1.22
C THR A 191 -7.39 -0.45 0.21
N PHE A 192 -8.11 0.51 0.75
CA PHE A 192 -8.81 0.43 2.04
C PHE A 192 -10.32 0.52 1.82
N GLY A 193 -11.03 -0.57 2.13
CA GLY A 193 -12.48 -0.60 2.21
C GLY A 193 -12.93 -0.28 3.63
N ILE A 194 -13.58 0.87 3.82
CA ILE A 194 -14.03 1.35 5.13
C ILE A 194 -15.54 1.08 5.25
N SER A 195 -16.02 0.52 6.35
CA SER A 195 -17.39 -0.02 6.50
C SER A 195 -17.68 -1.31 5.72
N GLU A 196 -18.80 -1.97 6.00
CA GLU A 196 -19.23 -3.19 5.29
C GLU A 196 -19.86 -2.88 3.92
N ASP A 197 -20.22 -1.64 3.65
CA ASP A 197 -20.95 -1.24 2.45
C ASP A 197 -20.06 -0.93 1.25
N HIS A 198 -18.73 -0.88 1.44
CA HIS A 198 -17.79 -0.59 0.37
C HIS A 198 -17.86 -1.64 -0.76
N SER A 199 -17.45 -1.26 -1.98
CA SER A 199 -17.34 -2.21 -3.09
C SER A 199 -16.11 -3.11 -2.94
N ALA A 200 -16.24 -4.18 -2.14
CA ALA A 200 -15.19 -5.16 -1.88
C ALA A 200 -14.59 -5.74 -3.17
N GLU A 201 -15.44 -6.11 -4.13
CA GLU A 201 -14.99 -6.64 -5.42
C GLU A 201 -14.13 -5.62 -6.18
N ALA A 202 -14.56 -4.37 -6.29
CA ALA A 202 -13.81 -3.35 -7.02
C ALA A 202 -12.45 -3.07 -6.37
N LEU A 203 -12.42 -2.87 -5.05
CA LEU A 203 -11.18 -2.60 -4.31
C LEU A 203 -10.23 -3.80 -4.33
N GLN A 204 -10.74 -5.01 -4.10
CA GLN A 204 -9.94 -6.23 -4.20
C GLN A 204 -9.39 -6.43 -5.61
N ASN A 205 -10.16 -6.11 -6.65
CA ASN A 205 -9.70 -6.20 -8.03
C ASN A 205 -8.57 -5.20 -8.33
N MET A 206 -8.68 -3.95 -7.87
CA MET A 206 -7.60 -2.95 -7.98
C MET A 206 -6.31 -3.48 -7.35
N ALA A 207 -6.36 -3.95 -6.11
CA ALA A 207 -5.21 -4.50 -5.41
C ALA A 207 -4.63 -5.74 -6.11
N THR A 208 -5.48 -6.72 -6.45
CA THR A 208 -5.03 -7.99 -7.03
C THR A 208 -4.40 -7.82 -8.40
N VAL A 209 -5.04 -7.03 -9.29
CA VAL A 209 -4.56 -6.84 -10.67
C VAL A 209 -3.21 -6.12 -10.70
N THR A 210 -2.96 -5.24 -9.73
CA THR A 210 -1.75 -4.43 -9.64
C THR A 210 -0.70 -4.97 -8.67
N SER A 211 -0.93 -6.15 -8.08
CA SER A 211 -0.07 -6.72 -7.02
C SER A 211 0.08 -5.85 -5.76
N GLY A 212 -0.93 -5.00 -5.49
CA GLY A 212 -1.03 -4.25 -4.24
C GLY A 212 -1.72 -5.03 -3.11
N SER A 213 -2.20 -4.33 -2.08
CA SER A 213 -2.87 -4.94 -0.93
C SER A 213 -4.28 -4.40 -0.73
N TYR A 214 -5.22 -5.27 -0.40
CA TYR A 214 -6.57 -4.90 0.00
C TYR A 214 -6.75 -5.09 1.50
N THR A 215 -7.17 -4.02 2.19
CA THR A 215 -7.44 -4.00 3.63
C THR A 215 -8.89 -3.61 3.87
N THR A 216 -9.61 -4.42 4.64
CA THR A 216 -11.00 -4.15 5.04
C THR A 216 -11.06 -3.67 6.47
N ILE A 217 -11.89 -2.66 6.72
CA ILE A 217 -12.12 -2.10 8.04
C ILE A 217 -13.63 -2.00 8.24
N THR A 218 -14.16 -2.79 9.18
CA THR A 218 -15.59 -2.83 9.48
C THR A 218 -16.03 -1.60 10.27
N ASN A 219 -17.34 -1.37 10.41
CA ASN A 219 -17.84 -0.28 11.24
C ASN A 219 -17.47 -0.45 12.74
N ASN A 220 -17.18 -1.68 13.17
CA ASN A 220 -16.72 -1.99 14.53
C ASN A 220 -15.21 -1.79 14.73
N ASP A 221 -14.46 -1.59 13.65
CA ASP A 221 -12.99 -1.53 13.65
C ASP A 221 -12.46 -0.17 13.13
N LEU A 222 -13.31 0.87 13.07
CA LEU A 222 -12.93 2.17 12.49
C LEU A 222 -11.72 2.81 13.21
N ASP A 223 -11.52 2.50 14.50
CA ASP A 223 -10.34 2.91 15.27
C ASP A 223 -9.02 2.35 14.70
N LYS A 224 -9.08 1.27 13.90
CA LYS A 224 -7.90 0.65 13.27
C LYS A 224 -7.47 1.33 11.96
N ILE A 225 -8.22 2.29 11.42
CA ILE A 225 -7.86 2.99 10.17
C ILE A 225 -6.45 3.59 10.29
N THR A 226 -6.19 4.31 11.37
CA THR A 226 -4.89 4.95 11.63
C THR A 226 -3.77 3.92 11.69
N GLU A 227 -3.94 2.85 12.48
CA GLU A 227 -2.93 1.78 12.62
C GLU A 227 -2.59 1.14 11.26
N LYS A 228 -3.60 0.83 10.43
CA LYS A 228 -3.38 0.14 9.16
C LYS A 228 -2.75 1.03 8.10
N MET A 229 -3.09 2.31 8.06
CA MET A 229 -2.45 3.28 7.16
C MET A 229 -1.03 3.61 7.60
N ASP A 230 -0.79 3.71 8.91
CA ASP A 230 0.53 3.86 9.52
C ASP A 230 1.44 2.69 9.08
N GLN A 231 1.02 1.45 9.34
CA GLN A 231 1.72 0.22 8.92
C GLN A 231 2.03 0.18 7.41
N LEU A 232 1.06 0.56 6.57
CA LEU A 232 1.28 0.57 5.12
C LEU A 232 2.30 1.63 4.72
N SER A 233 2.15 2.86 5.22
CA SER A 233 3.05 3.96 4.86
C SER A 233 4.48 3.72 5.33
N ASP A 234 4.66 3.17 6.53
CA ASP A 234 5.97 2.72 7.02
C ASP A 234 6.57 1.63 6.14
N LYS A 235 5.75 0.66 5.69
CA LYS A 235 6.22 -0.38 4.76
C LYS A 235 6.66 0.22 3.42
N LEU A 236 5.92 1.19 2.89
CA LEU A 236 6.24 1.81 1.60
C LEU A 236 7.46 2.72 1.68
N SER A 237 7.66 3.43 2.79
CA SER A 237 8.81 4.32 2.98
C SER A 237 10.11 3.59 3.37
N SER A 238 10.03 2.30 3.73
CA SER A 238 11.16 1.48 4.18
C SER A 238 11.68 0.46 3.15
N ILE A 239 11.33 0.63 1.88
CA ILE A 239 11.77 -0.28 0.82
C ILE A 239 13.26 -0.07 0.55
N VAL A 240 14.07 -1.13 0.67
CA VAL A 240 15.53 -1.10 0.44
C VAL A 240 16.01 -1.93 -0.74
N ALA A 241 15.11 -2.70 -1.36
CA ALA A 241 15.45 -3.54 -2.50
C ALA A 241 14.24 -3.68 -3.43
N VAL A 242 14.48 -3.51 -4.72
CA VAL A 242 13.49 -3.58 -5.81
C VAL A 242 13.98 -4.52 -6.89
N ASP A 243 13.08 -5.04 -7.72
CA ASP A 243 13.38 -5.90 -8.89
C ASP A 243 14.26 -7.13 -8.58
N MET A 244 14.12 -7.69 -7.38
CA MET A 244 14.86 -8.88 -6.98
C MET A 244 14.32 -10.14 -7.65
N SER A 245 15.20 -10.91 -8.27
CA SER A 245 14.90 -12.23 -8.83
C SER A 245 15.58 -13.33 -8.01
N ILE A 246 14.82 -14.31 -7.54
CA ILE A 246 15.34 -15.48 -6.82
C ILE A 246 15.29 -16.69 -7.73
N TYR A 247 16.46 -17.28 -7.99
CA TYR A 247 16.58 -18.47 -8.82
C TYR A 247 16.74 -19.70 -7.94
N LEU A 248 15.75 -20.60 -7.99
CA LEU A 248 15.79 -21.90 -7.31
C LEU A 248 16.02 -23.00 -8.35
N LYS A 249 17.00 -23.88 -8.08
CA LYS A 249 17.33 -25.01 -8.95
C LYS A 249 17.59 -26.25 -8.12
N SER A 250 17.01 -27.38 -8.53
CA SER A 250 17.43 -28.69 -8.02
C SER A 250 18.78 -29.09 -8.63
N LEU A 251 19.72 -29.51 -7.78
CA LEU A 251 20.99 -30.08 -8.23
C LEU A 251 20.86 -31.57 -8.62
N ASN A 252 19.79 -32.24 -8.19
CA ASN A 252 19.54 -33.64 -8.49
C ASN A 252 18.45 -33.78 -9.58
N PRO A 253 18.70 -34.49 -10.70
CA PRO A 253 17.70 -34.70 -11.74
C PRO A 253 16.41 -35.39 -11.27
N GLY A 254 16.47 -36.18 -10.18
CA GLY A 254 15.32 -36.86 -9.60
C GLY A 254 14.44 -35.99 -8.69
N VAL A 255 14.80 -34.72 -8.49
CA VAL A 255 14.06 -33.78 -7.64
C VAL A 255 13.53 -32.64 -8.51
N SER A 256 12.22 -32.40 -8.42
CA SER A 256 11.52 -31.33 -9.14
C SER A 256 10.91 -30.34 -8.16
N LEU A 257 10.90 -29.06 -8.55
CA LEU A 257 10.18 -28.01 -7.83
C LEU A 257 8.70 -28.09 -8.23
N LEU A 258 7.86 -28.56 -7.32
CA LEU A 258 6.42 -28.74 -7.61
C LEU A 258 5.65 -27.43 -7.51
N ARG A 259 5.94 -26.60 -6.50
CA ARG A 259 5.27 -25.33 -6.23
C ARG A 259 6.15 -24.40 -5.40
N ILE A 260 5.91 -23.10 -5.55
CA ILE A 260 6.50 -22.05 -4.71
C ILE A 260 5.34 -21.27 -4.12
N GLU A 261 5.31 -21.18 -2.79
CA GLU A 261 4.31 -20.43 -2.05
C GLU A 261 5.03 -19.31 -1.29
N SER A 262 4.52 -18.08 -1.38
CA SER A 262 5.06 -16.94 -0.63
C SER A 262 4.27 -16.73 0.66
N CYS A 263 4.97 -16.51 1.78
CA CYS A 263 4.37 -16.09 3.03
C CYS A 263 5.12 -14.85 3.54
N MET A 264 4.39 -13.80 3.94
CA MET A 264 4.99 -12.68 4.66
C MET A 264 5.01 -13.01 6.15
N HIS A 265 6.19 -13.00 6.76
CA HIS A 265 6.35 -13.02 8.21
C HIS A 265 6.57 -11.57 8.67
N GLY A 266 5.60 -11.00 9.38
CA GLY A 266 5.77 -9.70 10.04
C GLY A 266 6.88 -9.78 11.08
N ARG A 267 7.64 -8.69 11.25
CA ARG A 267 8.54 -8.54 12.39
C ARG A 267 7.76 -8.39 13.68
#